data_AF-A0A965QCW7-F1
#
_entry.id   AF-A0A965QCW7-F1
#
_cell.length_a   1.000
_cell.length_b   1.000
_cell.length_c   1.000
_cell.angle_alpha   90.00
_cell.angle_beta   90.00
_cell.angle_gamma   90.00
#
_symmetry.space_group_name_H-M   'P 1'
#
loop_
_entity.id
_entity.type
_entity.pdbx_description
1 polymer ?
#
loop_
_entity_poly.entity_id
_entity_poly.type
_entity_poly.pdbx_seq_one_letter_code
_entity_poly.pdbx_strand_id
1 'polypeptide(L)'
;SGDVWGTSFYDHTRWYAIAKIAPVGQGPYTYIDKQEMTMLAAEGYIRTGNLAAATTLINASRATAGLPAITTPASATATITGSFSATGCVPQVPNAAGTAAACGNILEAMKYEKRMQTQHTGYLQWFVDSRGWGDLVTGSPLQWPVPNGEMDARVHPFYNSDKSKVVGGGFAIAAKGTYGF
;
A
#
# COMPACT_ATOMS: atom_id res chain seq x y z
N SER A 1 -30.42 -10.80 -22.49
CA SER A 1 -30.17 -10.25 -21.14
C SER A 1 -29.04 -11.06 -20.54
N GLY A 2 -27.89 -10.44 -20.30
CA GLY A 2 -26.72 -11.11 -19.72
C GLY A 2 -26.84 -11.20 -18.20
N ASP A 3 -26.42 -12.34 -17.66
CA ASP A 3 -26.51 -12.69 -16.23
C ASP A 3 -25.71 -11.72 -15.35
N VAL A 4 -26.29 -11.29 -14.22
CA VAL A 4 -25.76 -10.21 -13.35
C VAL A 4 -24.66 -10.70 -12.40
N TRP A 5 -24.47 -12.02 -12.30
CA TRP A 5 -23.55 -12.64 -11.33
C TRP A 5 -22.50 -13.48 -12.06
N GLY A 6 -21.41 -12.84 -12.50
CA GLY A 6 -20.28 -13.57 -13.09
C GLY A 6 -19.31 -12.74 -13.92
N THR A 7 -19.64 -11.50 -14.27
CA THR A 7 -18.73 -10.61 -15.01
C THR A 7 -18.09 -9.60 -14.07
N SER A 8 -16.76 -9.65 -13.97
CA SER A 8 -15.97 -8.56 -13.38
C SER A 8 -16.22 -7.26 -14.18
N PHE A 9 -16.96 -6.32 -13.60
CA PHE A 9 -17.17 -4.96 -14.15
C PHE A 9 -15.99 -4.01 -13.90
N TYR A 10 -14.78 -4.54 -13.73
CA TYR A 10 -13.61 -3.70 -13.52
C TYR A 10 -13.14 -3.10 -14.85
N ASP A 11 -13.58 -1.87 -15.13
CA ASP A 11 -12.84 -0.97 -16.02
C ASP A 11 -11.71 -0.32 -15.22
N HIS A 12 -10.49 -0.80 -15.45
CA HIS A 12 -9.31 -0.30 -14.76
C HIS A 12 -8.68 0.84 -15.57
N THR A 13 -9.02 2.07 -15.23
CA THR A 13 -8.36 3.23 -15.80
C THR A 13 -7.13 3.63 -14.97
N ARG A 14 -5.94 3.38 -15.52
CA ARG A 14 -4.65 3.65 -14.83
C ARG A 14 -4.50 5.10 -14.36
N TRP A 15 -4.95 6.06 -15.17
CA TRP A 15 -4.90 7.51 -14.88
C TRP A 15 -6.31 8.07 -14.81
N TYR A 16 -7.07 7.68 -13.80
CA TYR A 16 -8.49 8.02 -13.68
C TYR A 16 -8.77 9.52 -13.79
N ALA A 17 -7.93 10.36 -13.17
CA ALA A 17 -8.05 11.82 -13.28
C ALA A 17 -7.89 12.32 -14.73
N ILE A 18 -6.91 11.79 -15.47
CA ILE A 18 -6.67 12.17 -16.87
C ILE A 18 -7.82 11.71 -17.76
N ALA A 19 -8.28 10.47 -17.57
CA ALA A 19 -9.39 9.92 -18.32
C ALA A 19 -10.73 10.61 -18.04
N LYS A 20 -10.93 11.17 -16.84
CA LYS A 20 -12.12 11.96 -16.50
C LYS A 20 -12.13 13.36 -17.12
N ILE A 21 -10.96 13.97 -17.28
CA ILE A 21 -10.85 15.39 -17.68
C ILE A 21 -10.76 15.54 -19.20
N ALA A 22 -10.17 14.57 -19.91
CA ALA A 22 -10.00 14.65 -21.36
C ALA A 22 -10.34 13.32 -22.07
N PRO A 23 -11.27 13.33 -23.05
CA PRO A 23 -11.58 12.16 -23.90
C PRO A 23 -10.37 11.60 -24.66
N VAL A 24 -9.33 12.41 -24.85
CA VAL A 24 -8.10 12.09 -25.59
C VAL A 24 -6.91 11.72 -24.69
N GLY A 25 -7.13 11.55 -23.38
CA GLY A 25 -6.09 11.09 -22.45
C GLY A 25 -4.98 12.10 -22.17
N GLN A 26 -5.24 13.40 -22.30
CA GLN A 26 -4.28 14.46 -22.00
C GLN A 26 -4.63 15.20 -20.71
N GLY A 27 -3.65 15.39 -19.84
CA GLY A 27 -3.84 16.08 -18.57
C GLY A 27 -2.57 16.14 -17.73
N PRO A 28 -2.57 16.93 -16.65
CA PRO A 28 -1.46 16.98 -15.73
C PRO A 28 -1.21 15.59 -15.10
N TYR A 29 0.04 15.15 -15.14
CA TYR A 29 0.47 13.94 -14.47
C TYR A 29 0.81 14.26 -13.01
N THR A 30 0.04 13.70 -12.08
CA THR A 30 0.31 13.86 -10.65
C THR A 30 1.51 12.99 -10.27
N TYR A 31 2.63 13.61 -9.89
CA TYR A 31 3.80 12.87 -9.41
C TYR A 31 3.64 12.41 -7.96
N ILE A 32 3.23 13.34 -7.09
CA ILE A 32 2.92 13.10 -5.68
C ILE A 32 1.66 13.89 -5.36
N ASP A 33 0.69 13.25 -4.71
CA ASP A 33 -0.53 13.91 -4.30
C ASP A 33 -0.45 14.43 -2.85
N LYS A 34 -1.31 15.40 -2.51
CA LYS A 34 -1.33 15.99 -1.16
C LYS A 34 -1.64 14.95 -0.08
N GLN A 35 -2.49 13.98 -0.41
CA GLN A 35 -2.93 12.97 0.53
C GLN A 35 -1.82 11.96 0.81
N GLU A 36 -1.03 11.61 -0.20
CA GLU A 36 0.20 10.83 -0.12
C GLU A 36 1.20 11.51 0.81
N MET A 37 1.47 12.81 0.61
CA MET A 37 2.34 13.58 1.50
C MET A 37 1.84 13.58 2.95
N THR A 38 0.52 13.69 3.13
CA THR A 38 -0.11 13.66 4.45
C THR A 38 0.06 12.30 5.12
N MET A 39 -0.10 11.20 4.37
CA MET A 39 0.11 9.84 4.89
C MET A 39 1.59 9.52 5.13
N LEU A 40 2.51 10.04 4.30
CA LEU A 40 3.95 9.94 4.55
C LEU A 40 4.37 10.66 5.83
N ALA A 41 3.79 11.84 6.10
CA ALA A 41 3.98 12.53 7.37
C ALA A 41 3.41 11.72 8.55
N ALA A 42 2.21 11.15 8.40
CA ALA A 42 1.61 10.27 9.42
C ALA A 42 2.51 9.05 9.71
N GLU A 43 3.08 8.42 8.69
CA GLU A 43 4.04 7.32 8.82
C GLU A 43 5.30 7.75 9.59
N GLY A 44 5.84 8.94 9.29
CA GLY A 44 6.95 9.53 10.05
C GLY A 44 6.61 9.72 11.53
N TYR A 45 5.40 10.21 11.84
CA TYR A 45 4.92 10.35 13.21
C TYR A 45 4.76 9.01 13.93
N ILE A 46 4.24 7.98 13.25
CA ILE A 46 4.15 6.62 13.80
C ILE A 46 5.54 6.08 14.13
N ARG A 47 6.51 6.22 13.22
CA ARG A 47 7.89 5.75 13.42
C ARG A 47 8.63 6.48 14.54
N THR A 48 8.29 7.74 14.79
CA THR A 48 8.86 8.57 15.86
C THR A 48 8.08 8.49 17.18
N GLY A 49 6.97 7.74 17.22
CA GLY A 49 6.15 7.55 18.41
C GLY A 49 5.14 8.69 18.70
N ASN A 50 5.02 9.70 17.84
CA ASN A 50 4.02 10.76 17.98
C ASN A 50 2.66 10.31 17.42
N LEU A 51 2.00 9.40 18.14
CA LEU A 51 0.76 8.78 17.68
C LEU A 51 -0.41 9.77 17.59
N ALA A 52 -0.42 10.80 18.43
CA ALA A 52 -1.46 11.84 18.39
C ALA A 52 -1.45 12.60 17.05
N ALA A 53 -0.27 13.04 16.60
CA ALA A 53 -0.14 13.73 15.32
C ALA A 53 -0.50 12.81 14.14
N ALA A 54 -0.09 11.54 14.20
CA ALA A 54 -0.46 10.55 13.19
C ALA A 54 -1.99 10.34 13.13
N THR A 55 -2.64 10.14 14.28
CA THR A 55 -4.08 9.94 14.38
C THR A 55 -4.87 11.12 13.82
N THR A 56 -4.43 12.36 14.04
CA THR A 56 -5.08 13.55 13.46
C THR A 56 -5.08 13.51 11.93
N LEU A 57 -3.94 13.18 11.31
CA LEU A 57 -3.81 13.11 9.86
C LEU A 57 -4.63 11.96 9.26
N ILE A 58 -4.61 10.80 9.91
CA ILE A 58 -5.40 9.63 9.50
C ILE A 58 -6.90 9.92 9.61
N ASN A 59 -7.34 10.52 10.72
CA ASN A 59 -8.76 10.85 10.93
C ASN A 59 -9.29 11.89 9.93
N ALA A 60 -8.44 12.80 9.44
CA ALA A 60 -8.81 13.72 8.37
C ALA A 60 -9.19 12.97 7.07
N SER A 61 -8.44 11.92 6.71
CA SER A 61 -8.78 11.02 5.58
C SER A 61 -10.09 10.26 5.85
N ARG A 62 -10.25 9.76 7.07
CA ARG A 62 -11.41 8.95 7.45
C ARG A 62 -12.71 9.75 7.42
N ALA A 63 -12.66 10.99 7.87
CA ALA A 63 -13.81 11.88 7.89
C ALA A 63 -14.36 12.16 6.48
N THR A 64 -13.49 12.31 5.47
CA THR A 64 -13.96 12.51 4.08
C THR A 64 -14.61 11.27 3.50
N ALA A 65 -14.20 10.07 3.96
CA ALA A 65 -14.78 8.79 3.57
C ALA A 65 -16.01 8.38 4.41
N GLY A 66 -16.44 9.20 5.39
CA GLY A 66 -17.53 8.85 6.31
C GLY A 66 -17.19 7.73 7.29
N LEU A 67 -15.90 7.42 7.47
CA LEU A 67 -15.42 6.42 8.42
C LEU A 67 -15.28 7.04 9.82
N PRO A 68 -15.55 6.29 10.90
CA PRO A 68 -15.36 6.82 12.24
C PRO A 68 -13.90 7.12 12.52
N ALA A 69 -13.71 8.17 13.31
CA ALA A 69 -12.41 8.52 13.85
C ALA A 69 -11.85 7.37 14.72
N ILE A 70 -10.54 7.20 14.64
CA ILE A 70 -9.75 6.33 15.51
C ILE A 70 -9.39 7.15 16.75
N THR A 71 -9.56 6.56 17.94
CA THR A 71 -9.00 7.13 19.17
C THR A 71 -7.49 6.93 19.19
N THR A 72 -6.74 7.89 19.73
CA THR A 72 -5.28 7.79 19.80
C THR A 72 -4.89 6.52 20.56
N PRO A 73 -4.17 5.58 19.94
CA PRO A 73 -3.83 4.31 20.57
C PRO A 73 -2.73 4.49 21.62
N ALA A 74 -2.70 3.58 22.59
CA ALA A 74 -1.69 3.58 23.66
C ALA A 74 -0.26 3.28 23.15
N SER A 75 -0.14 2.59 22.02
CA SER A 75 1.14 2.28 21.37
C SER A 75 0.95 2.05 19.87
N ALA A 76 2.06 2.08 19.10
CA ALA A 76 2.02 1.84 17.65
C ALA A 76 1.55 0.42 17.28
N THR A 77 1.69 -0.53 18.19
CA THR A 77 1.28 -1.94 18.01
C THR A 77 -0.09 -2.22 18.62
N ALA A 78 -0.67 -1.29 19.38
CA ALA A 78 -1.98 -1.47 19.95
C ALA A 78 -3.02 -1.56 18.82
N THR A 79 -3.92 -2.52 18.97
CA THR A 79 -5.06 -2.68 18.10
C THR A 79 -5.91 -1.42 18.12
N ILE A 80 -6.26 -0.89 16.95
CA ILE A 80 -7.15 0.26 16.88
C ILE A 80 -8.59 -0.20 17.15
N THR A 81 -9.18 0.33 18.20
CA THR A 81 -10.62 0.28 18.42
C THR A 81 -11.22 1.53 17.81
N GLY A 82 -11.92 1.40 16.69
CA GLY A 82 -12.78 2.48 16.21
C GLY A 82 -14.02 2.62 17.10
N SER A 83 -14.88 3.58 16.81
CA SER A 83 -16.25 3.62 17.36
C SER A 83 -17.10 2.41 16.94
N PHE A 84 -16.62 1.58 16.03
CA PHE A 84 -17.18 0.25 15.76
C PHE A 84 -16.56 -0.77 16.72
N SER A 85 -17.38 -1.68 17.24
CA SER A 85 -16.94 -2.78 18.10
C SER A 85 -15.78 -3.58 17.47
N ALA A 86 -15.13 -4.45 18.25
CA ALA A 86 -14.06 -5.35 17.80
C ALA A 86 -14.40 -6.18 16.53
N THR A 87 -15.66 -6.18 16.08
CA THR A 87 -16.17 -6.85 14.89
C THR A 87 -16.28 -5.96 13.64
N GLY A 88 -16.08 -4.64 13.73
CA GLY A 88 -16.37 -3.67 12.65
C GLY A 88 -15.28 -2.63 12.35
N CYS A 89 -14.02 -2.91 12.70
CA CYS A 89 -12.88 -2.03 12.43
C CYS A 89 -12.43 -2.07 10.96
N VAL A 90 -11.88 -0.95 10.48
CA VAL A 90 -11.29 -0.83 9.14
C VAL A 90 -9.89 -0.23 9.27
N PRO A 91 -8.83 -0.92 8.82
CA PRO A 91 -8.82 -2.22 8.14
C PRO A 91 -8.87 -3.42 9.10
N GLN A 92 -9.37 -4.54 8.57
CA GLN A 92 -9.19 -5.85 9.16
C GLN A 92 -7.91 -6.49 8.62
N VAL A 93 -7.13 -7.10 9.50
CA VAL A 93 -5.93 -7.86 9.17
C VAL A 93 -6.14 -9.35 9.49
N PRO A 94 -5.50 -10.28 8.76
CA PRO A 94 -5.52 -11.69 9.13
C PRO A 94 -4.96 -11.87 10.54
N ASN A 95 -5.62 -12.68 11.37
CA ASN A 95 -5.03 -13.13 12.61
C ASN A 95 -3.82 -14.05 12.31
N ALA A 96 -2.95 -14.28 13.30
CA ALA A 96 -1.75 -15.10 13.12
C ALA A 96 -2.03 -16.54 12.62
N ALA A 97 -3.26 -17.03 12.78
CA ALA A 97 -3.71 -18.33 12.30
C ALA A 97 -4.28 -18.31 10.87
N GLY A 98 -4.49 -17.14 10.25
CA GLY A 98 -5.10 -16.97 8.93
C GLY A 98 -6.58 -17.37 8.86
N THR A 99 -7.23 -17.61 9.99
CA THR A 99 -8.59 -18.18 10.08
C THR A 99 -9.66 -17.15 10.46
N ALA A 100 -9.27 -15.99 10.99
CA ALA A 100 -10.20 -14.91 11.32
C ALA A 100 -9.60 -13.51 11.11
N ALA A 101 -10.47 -12.54 10.83
CA ALA A 101 -10.13 -11.14 10.74
C ALA A 101 -10.00 -10.51 12.14
N ALA A 102 -8.89 -9.83 12.39
CA ALA A 102 -8.66 -9.00 13.59
C ALA A 102 -8.54 -7.53 13.18
N CYS A 103 -8.69 -6.62 14.14
CA CYS A 103 -8.45 -5.21 13.87
C CYS A 103 -6.96 -4.93 13.69
N GLY A 104 -6.63 -4.09 12.71
CA GLY A 104 -5.27 -3.61 12.51
C GLY A 104 -4.78 -2.71 13.65
N ASN A 105 -3.51 -2.32 13.60
CA ASN A 105 -2.96 -1.24 14.42
C ASN A 105 -3.01 0.11 13.67
N ILE A 106 -2.46 1.17 14.24
CA ILE A 106 -2.46 2.51 13.62
C ILE A 106 -1.69 2.55 12.29
N LEU A 107 -0.63 1.75 12.16
CA LEU A 107 0.12 1.64 10.92
C LEU A 107 -0.74 0.98 9.84
N GLU A 108 -1.47 -0.08 10.17
CA GLU A 108 -2.40 -0.71 9.24
C GLU A 108 -3.51 0.24 8.80
N ALA A 109 -4.07 1.02 9.73
CA ALA A 109 -5.02 2.07 9.37
C ALA A 109 -4.43 3.11 8.40
N MET A 110 -3.22 3.60 8.66
CA MET A 110 -2.52 4.51 7.75
C MET A 110 -2.32 3.87 6.36
N LYS A 111 -1.85 2.62 6.30
CA LYS A 111 -1.65 1.88 5.05
C LYS A 111 -2.95 1.77 4.25
N TYR A 112 -4.07 1.48 4.91
CA TYR A 112 -5.40 1.42 4.28
C TYR A 112 -5.81 2.77 3.71
N GLU A 113 -5.73 3.84 4.50
CA GLU A 113 -6.08 5.19 4.06
C GLU A 113 -5.22 5.62 2.86
N LYS A 114 -3.90 5.39 2.93
CA LYS A 114 -2.99 5.68 1.81
C LYS A 114 -3.42 4.91 0.55
N ARG A 115 -3.64 3.60 0.67
CA ARG A 115 -4.04 2.74 -0.47
C ARG A 115 -5.38 3.11 -1.08
N MET A 116 -6.34 3.62 -0.31
CA MET A 116 -7.65 4.03 -0.83
C MET A 116 -7.60 5.42 -1.48
N GLN A 117 -6.82 6.34 -0.92
CA GLN A 117 -6.78 7.71 -1.40
C GLN A 117 -5.85 7.91 -2.60
N THR A 118 -4.74 7.17 -2.66
CA THR A 118 -3.75 7.28 -3.76
C THR A 118 -4.02 6.27 -4.89
N GLN A 119 -5.26 5.79 -5.02
CA GLN A 119 -5.63 4.90 -6.12
C GLN A 119 -5.54 5.68 -7.44
N HIS A 120 -4.81 5.14 -8.41
CA HIS A 120 -4.69 5.70 -9.76
C HIS A 120 -4.03 7.10 -9.83
N THR A 121 -3.31 7.53 -8.78
CA THR A 121 -2.61 8.83 -8.77
C THR A 121 -1.14 8.71 -9.17
N GLY A 122 -0.43 7.65 -8.76
CA GLY A 122 1.02 7.48 -8.96
C GLY A 122 1.44 6.21 -9.71
N TYR A 123 2.68 6.20 -10.21
CA TYR A 123 3.30 5.03 -10.85
C TYR A 123 3.75 4.01 -9.80
N LEU A 124 3.27 2.76 -9.91
CA LEU A 124 3.66 1.65 -9.03
C LEU A 124 3.45 1.94 -7.53
N GLN A 125 2.56 2.85 -7.16
CA GLN A 125 2.36 3.29 -5.77
C GLN A 125 2.20 2.11 -4.80
N TRP A 126 1.34 1.16 -5.17
CA TRP A 126 1.13 -0.07 -4.39
C TRP A 126 2.41 -0.89 -4.20
N PHE A 127 3.23 -1.02 -5.26
CA PHE A 127 4.47 -1.81 -5.21
C PHE A 127 5.53 -1.13 -4.34
N VAL A 128 5.75 0.17 -4.51
CA VAL A 128 6.78 0.90 -3.75
C VAL A 128 6.43 1.00 -2.26
N ASP A 129 5.16 1.25 -1.93
CA ASP A 129 4.70 1.33 -0.54
C ASP A 129 4.73 -0.04 0.13
N SER A 130 4.19 -1.08 -0.53
CA SER A 130 4.21 -2.44 0.02
C SER A 130 5.64 -2.96 0.15
N ARG A 131 6.55 -2.60 -0.77
CA ARG A 131 7.99 -2.92 -0.64
C ARG A 131 8.63 -2.22 0.56
N GLY A 132 8.31 -0.94 0.78
CA GLY A 132 8.82 -0.17 1.91
C GLY A 132 8.32 -0.68 3.26
N TRP A 133 7.09 -1.19 3.31
CA TRP A 133 6.50 -1.77 4.52
C TRP A 133 6.83 -3.25 4.73
N GLY A 134 7.32 -3.95 3.70
CA GLY A 134 7.53 -5.41 3.74
C GLY A 134 6.25 -6.22 3.60
N ASP A 135 5.20 -5.64 3.02
CA ASP A 135 3.87 -6.26 2.82
C ASP A 135 3.60 -6.65 1.36
N LEU A 136 4.66 -6.78 0.55
CA LEU A 136 4.54 -7.39 -0.76
C LEU A 136 4.16 -8.88 -0.61
N VAL A 137 3.42 -9.39 -1.59
CA VAL A 137 3.11 -10.83 -1.69
C VAL A 137 4.41 -11.62 -1.73
N THR A 138 4.51 -12.69 -0.94
CA THR A 138 5.70 -13.54 -0.88
C THR A 138 6.10 -14.00 -2.28
N GLY A 139 7.40 -13.98 -2.56
CA GLY A 139 7.91 -14.34 -3.88
C GLY A 139 7.90 -13.19 -4.90
N SER A 140 7.27 -12.05 -4.60
CA SER A 140 7.30 -10.88 -5.49
C SER A 140 8.72 -10.35 -5.65
N PRO A 141 9.17 -10.01 -6.88
CA PRO A 141 10.51 -9.47 -7.11
C PRO A 141 10.66 -8.11 -6.43
N LEU A 142 11.76 -7.92 -5.68
CA LEU A 142 12.05 -6.67 -4.98
C LEU A 142 12.74 -5.62 -5.85
N GLN A 143 13.20 -6.00 -7.03
CA GLN A 143 13.96 -5.14 -7.94
C GLN A 143 13.88 -5.67 -9.36
N TRP A 144 14.14 -4.80 -10.32
CA TRP A 144 14.22 -5.18 -11.73
C TRP A 144 15.66 -5.53 -12.13
N PRO A 145 15.84 -6.55 -12.98
CA PRO A 145 17.15 -6.84 -13.54
C PRO A 145 17.60 -5.68 -14.42
N VAL A 146 18.91 -5.46 -14.47
CA VAL A 146 19.48 -4.49 -15.41
C VAL A 146 19.37 -5.07 -16.82
N PRO A 147 18.91 -4.29 -17.82
CA PRO A 147 18.87 -4.73 -19.21
C PRO A 147 20.24 -5.24 -19.68
N ASN A 148 20.25 -6.31 -20.46
CA ASN A 148 21.49 -6.93 -20.94
C ASN A 148 22.39 -5.95 -21.71
N GLY A 149 21.83 -5.05 -22.51
CA GLY A 149 22.60 -4.04 -23.26
C GLY A 149 23.38 -3.08 -22.36
N GLU A 150 22.82 -2.69 -21.20
CA GLU A 150 23.55 -1.88 -20.22
C GLU A 150 24.67 -2.65 -19.55
N MET A 151 24.48 -3.96 -19.32
CA MET A 151 25.49 -4.83 -18.72
C MET A 151 26.66 -5.08 -19.67
N ASP A 152 26.38 -5.34 -20.94
CA ASP A 152 27.37 -5.57 -21.99
C ASP A 152 28.19 -4.30 -22.27
N ALA A 153 27.53 -3.15 -22.40
CA ALA A 153 28.18 -1.86 -22.61
C ALA A 153 29.14 -1.47 -21.46
N ARG A 154 28.86 -1.94 -20.24
CA ARG A 154 29.67 -1.68 -19.03
C ARG A 154 30.62 -2.82 -18.68
N VAL A 155 30.67 -3.89 -19.49
CA VAL A 155 31.48 -5.09 -19.26
C VAL A 155 31.24 -5.68 -17.85
N HIS A 156 29.97 -5.73 -17.44
CA HIS A 156 29.57 -6.29 -16.15
C HIS A 156 28.94 -7.68 -16.32
N PRO A 157 29.15 -8.60 -15.34
CA PRO A 157 28.54 -9.93 -15.38
C PRO A 157 27.02 -9.84 -15.33
N PHE A 158 26.33 -10.54 -16.24
CA PHE A 158 24.87 -10.61 -16.24
C PHE A 158 24.33 -11.18 -14.92
N TYR A 159 23.32 -10.52 -14.37
CA TYR A 159 22.64 -10.98 -13.17
C TYR A 159 21.13 -10.77 -13.27
N ASN A 160 20.40 -11.66 -12.61
CA ASN A 160 18.94 -11.64 -12.57
C ASN A 160 18.39 -10.83 -11.38
N SER A 161 19.19 -10.64 -10.33
CA SER A 161 18.91 -9.76 -9.18
C SER A 161 20.16 -9.55 -8.30
N ASP A 162 20.15 -8.57 -7.40
CA ASP A 162 21.16 -8.40 -6.35
C ASP A 162 21.23 -9.64 -5.45
N LYS A 163 22.40 -10.28 -5.45
CA LYS A 163 22.74 -11.49 -4.70
C LYS A 163 22.63 -11.31 -3.18
N SER A 164 22.70 -10.08 -2.65
CA SER A 164 22.60 -9.81 -1.21
C SER A 164 21.19 -10.01 -0.62
N LYS A 165 20.17 -10.04 -1.48
CA LYS A 165 18.75 -10.19 -1.10
C LYS A 165 18.15 -11.51 -1.57
N VAL A 166 18.99 -12.43 -2.03
CA VAL A 166 18.58 -13.72 -2.58
C VAL A 166 18.31 -14.72 -1.46
N VAL A 167 17.10 -15.29 -1.43
CA VAL A 167 16.82 -16.49 -0.65
C VAL A 167 17.06 -17.71 -1.56
N GLY A 168 17.96 -18.61 -1.17
CA GLY A 168 18.15 -19.91 -1.82
C GLY A 168 18.76 -19.91 -3.24
N GLY A 169 19.59 -18.92 -3.60
CA GLY A 169 20.27 -18.86 -4.90
C GLY A 169 19.41 -18.37 -6.08
N GLY A 170 18.18 -17.90 -5.82
CA GLY A 170 17.25 -17.36 -6.81
C GLY A 170 17.22 -15.82 -6.94
N PHE A 171 16.03 -15.26 -7.16
CA PHE A 171 15.80 -13.82 -7.23
C PHE A 171 15.70 -13.19 -5.83
N ALA A 172 15.97 -11.88 -5.73
CA ALA A 172 15.57 -11.10 -4.55
C ALA A 172 14.05 -10.98 -4.48
N ILE A 173 13.45 -11.71 -3.54
CA ILE A 173 12.00 -11.85 -3.40
C ILE A 173 11.50 -11.33 -2.07
N ALA A 174 10.25 -10.87 -2.04
CA ALA A 174 9.58 -10.48 -0.81
C ALA A 174 9.43 -11.69 0.13
N ALA A 175 9.73 -11.47 1.41
CA ALA A 175 9.41 -12.40 2.48
C ALA A 175 7.92 -12.30 2.85
N LYS A 176 7.45 -13.25 3.67
CA LYS A 176 6.07 -13.26 4.17
C LYS A 176 5.77 -12.00 4.99
N GLY A 177 4.90 -11.15 4.45
CA GLY A 177 4.43 -9.92 5.08
C GLY A 177 3.25 -10.12 6.03
N THR A 178 2.69 -9.02 6.53
CA THR A 178 1.57 -8.99 7.50
C THR A 178 0.33 -9.74 6.99
N TYR A 179 0.12 -9.74 5.68
CA TYR A 179 -1.06 -10.32 5.02
C TYR A 179 -0.91 -11.80 4.66
N GLY A 180 0.23 -12.43 4.95
CA GLY A 180 0.39 -13.88 4.94
C GLY A 180 0.49 -14.57 3.56
N PHE A 181 0.40 -13.81 2.46
CA PHE A 181 0.62 -14.31 1.10
C PHE A 181 2.08 -14.36 0.74
#